data_AF-A0A958NR01-F1
#
_entry.id   AF-A0A958NR01-F1
#
_cell.length_a   1.000
_cell.length_b   1.000
_cell.length_c   1.000
_cell.angle_alpha   90.00
_cell.angle_beta   90.00
_cell.angle_gamma   90.00
#
_symmetry.space_group_name_H-M   'P 1'
#
loop_
_entity.id
_entity.type
_entity.pdbx_description
1 polymer ?
#
loop_
_entity_poly.entity_id
_entity_poly.type
_entity_poly.pdbx_seq_one_letter_code
_entity_poly.pdbx_strand_id
1 'polypeptide(L)' 'MRIDKFTQKGQEAILEAQHLAESYNHPAIEPEHLLKALIVQEG' A
#
# COMPACT_ATOMS: atom_id res chain seq x y z
N MET A 1 -11.81 -0.15 5.01
CA MET A 1 -11.61 -1.45 4.33
C MET A 1 -11.53 -2.57 5.37
N ARG A 2 -11.88 -3.82 5.03
CA ARG A 2 -11.71 -5.01 5.88
C ARG A 2 -10.31 -5.61 5.69
N ILE A 3 -9.29 -4.90 6.15
CA ILE A 3 -7.87 -5.23 5.92
C ILE A 3 -7.50 -6.62 6.48
N ASP A 4 -8.16 -7.02 7.57
CA ASP A 4 -8.05 -8.31 8.24
C ASP A 4 -8.35 -9.52 7.34
N LYS A 5 -8.97 -9.31 6.19
CA LYS A 5 -9.33 -10.37 5.23
C LYS A 5 -8.32 -10.55 4.10
N PHE A 6 -7.29 -9.72 4.02
CA PHE A 6 -6.21 -9.88 3.04
C PHE A 6 -5.11 -10.78 3.58
N THR A 7 -4.28 -11.29 2.66
CA THR A 7 -3.04 -12.01 3.02
C THR A 7 -2.10 -11.08 3.79
N GLN A 8 -1.17 -11.65 4.55
CA GLN A 8 -0.19 -10.84 5.31
C GLN A 8 0.59 -9.88 4.40
N LYS A 9 1.11 -10.38 3.27
CA LYS A 9 1.78 -9.55 2.25
C LYS A 9 0.86 -8.45 1.69
N GLY A 10 -0.44 -8.73 1.51
CA GLY A 10 -1.41 -7.72 1.07
C GLY A 10 -1.66 -6.63 2.12
N GLN A 11 -1.64 -6.99 3.41
CA GLN A 11 -1.74 -6.01 4.50
C GLN A 11 -0.48 -5.12 4.55
N GLU A 12 0.70 -5.70 4.39
CA GLU A 12 1.98 -4.98 4.29
C GLU A 12 1.98 -4.00 3.10
N ALA A 13 1.51 -4.44 1.92
CA ALA A 13 1.45 -3.57 0.74
C ALA A 13 0.52 -2.35 0.94
N ILE A 14 -0.57 -2.50 1.69
CA ILE A 14 -1.46 -1.38 2.02
C ILE A 14 -0.80 -0.38 2.98
N LEU A 15 -0.02 -0.87 3.94
CA LEU A 15 0.78 -0.01 4.83
C LEU A 15 1.84 0.77 4.05
N GLU A 16 2.56 0.10 3.15
CA GLU A 16 3.57 0.75 2.30
C GLU A 16 2.93 1.77 1.34
N ALA A 17 1.74 1.48 0.81
CA ALA A 17 0.99 2.44 -0.02
C ALA A 17 0.62 3.72 0.75
N GLN A 18 0.30 3.61 2.05
CA GLN A 18 0.06 4.76 2.93
C GLN A 18 1.33 5.61 3.11
N HIS A 19 2.47 4.97 3.37
CA HIS A 19 3.77 5.66 3.46
C HIS A 19 4.15 6.37 2.17
N LEU A 20 3.89 5.74 1.01
CA LEU A 20 4.10 6.35 -0.29
C LEU A 20 3.24 7.60 -0.48
N ALA A 21 1.94 7.53 -0.17
CA ALA A 21 1.04 8.68 -0.26
C ALA A 21 1.52 9.84 0.62
N GLU A 22 1.91 9.57 1.86
CA GLU A 22 2.48 10.55 2.79
C GLU A 22 3.78 11.17 2.26
N SER A 23 4.69 10.36 1.72
CA SER A 23 5.98 10.82 1.19
C SER A 23 5.83 11.80 0.01
N TYR A 24 4.76 11.64 -0.77
CA TYR A 24 4.43 12.51 -1.90
C TYR A 24 3.46 13.63 -1.53
N ASN A 25 3.09 13.78 -0.25
CA ASN A 25 2.08 14.73 0.23
C ASN A 25 0.70 14.55 -0.46
N HIS A 26 0.35 13.33 -0.83
CA HIS A 26 -0.97 13.00 -1.35
C HIS A 26 -1.95 12.77 -0.18
N PRO A 27 -3.17 13.31 -0.24
CA PRO A 27 -4.10 13.29 0.89
C PRO A 27 -4.70 11.91 1.17
N ALA A 28 -4.57 10.97 0.25
CA ALA A 28 -5.11 9.62 0.36
C ALA A 28 -4.26 8.64 -0.46
N ILE A 29 -4.43 7.35 -0.17
CA ILE A 29 -3.90 6.28 -1.00
C ILE A 29 -4.68 6.27 -2.32
N GLU A 30 -3.97 6.59 -3.40
CA GLU A 30 -4.43 6.36 -4.77
C GLU A 30 -3.90 5.01 -5.31
N PRO A 31 -4.55 4.42 -6.34
CA PRO A 31 -4.17 3.11 -6.90
C PRO A 31 -2.69 2.98 -7.28
N GLU A 32 -2.04 4.06 -7.70
CA GLU A 32 -0.63 4.06 -8.12
C GLU A 32 0.31 3.77 -6.95
N HIS A 33 -0.03 4.20 -5.73
CA HIS A 33 0.76 3.90 -4.52
C HIS A 33 0.71 2.42 -4.18
N LEU A 34 -0.50 1.84 -4.21
CA LEU A 34 -0.70 0.43 -3.96
C LEU A 34 -0.03 -0.42 -5.04
N LEU A 35 -0.14 -0.02 -6.31
CA LEU A 35 0.54 -0.69 -7.42
C LEU A 35 2.06 -0.70 -7.22
N LYS A 36 2.64 0.46 -6.87
CA LYS A 36 4.08 0.57 -6.61
C LYS A 36 4.50 -0.31 -5.43
N ALA A 37 3.75 -0.28 -4.32
CA ALA A 37 4.02 -1.12 -3.15
C ALA A 37 4.01 -2.62 -3.52
N LEU A 38 3.02 -3.07 -4.29
CA LEU A 38 2.89 -4.48 -4.71
C LEU A 38 4.01 -4.93 -5.65
N ILE A 39 4.47 -4.07 -6.56
CA ILE A 39 5.52 -4.41 -7.53
C ILE A 39 6.91 -4.43 -6.88
N VAL A 40 7.16 -3.57 -5.90
CA VAL A 40 8.46 -3.46 -5.21
C VAL A 40 8.61 -4.51 -4.10
N GLN A 41 7.52 -5.05 -3.57
CA GLN A 41 7.54 -6.04 -2.50
C GLN A 41 8.33 -7.29 -2.92
N GLU A 42 9.33 -7.68 -2.11
CA GLU A 42 10.03 -8.96 -2.28
C GLU A 42 9.13 -10.11 -1.80
N GLY A 43 9.11 -11.21 -2.56
CA GLY A 43 8.29 -12.41 -2.31
C GLY A 43 8.66 -13.13 -1.03
#